data_AF-A0A512MAC4-F1
#
_entry.id   AF-A0A512MAC4-F1
#
_cell.length_a   1.000
_cell.length_b   1.000
_cell.length_c   1.000
_cell.angle_alpha   90.00
_cell.angle_beta   90.00
_cell.angle_gamma   90.00
#
_symmetry.space_group_name_H-M   'P 1'
#
loop_
_entity.id
_entity.type
_entity.pdbx_description
1 polymer ?
#
loop_
_entity_poly.entity_id
_entity_poly.type
_entity_poly.pdbx_seq_one_letter_code
_entity_poly.pdbx_strand_id
1 'polypeptide(L)'
;MQLPFFLERGLDLSGFYLGTLNVSIAPMRYRVGEARHTPREVKWHPTEPAEDFSFFDVVVHREGEAPVAGFVYFPHPDTKPTHFQKADVLELLLPWTEGLGYGTRIGMEVPEGQMRFE
;
A
#
# COMPACT_ATOMS: atom_id res chain seq x y z
N MET A 1 2.48 -16.21 3.81
CA MET A 1 3.11 -14.91 3.48
C MET A 1 2.83 -14.60 2.02
N GLN A 2 2.50 -13.36 1.66
CA GLN A 2 2.03 -13.00 0.32
C GLN A 2 3.13 -12.82 -0.75
N LEU A 3 4.35 -12.42 -0.35
CA LEU A 3 5.42 -12.07 -1.29
C LEU A 3 5.68 -13.10 -2.41
N PRO A 4 5.76 -14.42 -2.16
CA PRO A 4 6.01 -15.39 -3.22
C PRO A 4 4.94 -15.35 -4.32
N PHE A 5 3.67 -15.15 -3.94
CA PHE A 5 2.55 -15.12 -4.87
C PHE A 5 2.52 -13.85 -5.73
N PHE A 6 3.07 -12.74 -5.23
CA PHE A 6 3.26 -11.51 -5.99
C PHE A 6 4.43 -11.63 -6.97
N LEU A 7 5.54 -12.25 -6.53
CA LEU A 7 6.69 -12.50 -7.39
C LEU A 7 6.33 -13.39 -8.59
N GLU A 8 5.55 -14.46 -8.36
CA GLU A 8 5.01 -15.32 -9.42
C GLU A 8 4.16 -14.57 -10.46
N ARG A 9 3.60 -13.42 -10.08
CA ARG A 9 2.80 -12.53 -10.94
C ARG A 9 3.60 -11.34 -11.49
N GLY A 10 4.93 -11.37 -11.37
CA GLY A 10 5.83 -10.36 -11.92
C GLY A 10 6.00 -9.10 -11.06
N LEU A 11 5.52 -9.11 -9.81
CA LEU A 11 5.73 -8.02 -8.86
C LEU A 11 6.79 -8.44 -7.82
N ASP A 12 8.03 -7.99 -8.03
CA ASP A 12 9.13 -8.22 -7.09
C ASP A 12 9.11 -7.17 -5.96
N LEU A 13 8.87 -7.63 -4.73
CA LEU A 13 8.87 -6.81 -3.51
C LEU A 13 10.03 -7.18 -2.57
N SER A 14 11.05 -7.89 -3.05
CA SER A 14 12.18 -8.35 -2.22
C SER A 14 12.98 -7.21 -1.56
N GLY A 15 12.98 -6.01 -2.18
CA GLY A 15 13.60 -4.81 -1.63
C GLY A 15 12.78 -4.07 -0.58
N PHE A 16 11.56 -4.53 -0.28
CA PHE A 16 10.66 -3.89 0.67
C PHE A 16 10.75 -4.52 2.05
N TYR A 17 10.43 -3.74 3.08
CA TYR A 17 10.27 -4.26 4.42
C TYR A 17 9.06 -5.18 4.49
N LEU A 18 9.16 -6.26 5.29
CA LEU A 18 8.10 -7.26 5.45
C LEU A 18 7.01 -6.78 6.42
N GLY A 19 6.35 -5.68 6.06
CA GLY A 19 5.27 -5.07 6.82
C GLY A 19 4.80 -3.79 6.16
N THR A 20 3.59 -3.36 6.51
CA THR A 20 3.02 -2.09 6.06
C THR A 20 3.17 -1.01 7.13
N LEU A 21 3.39 0.22 6.69
CA LEU A 21 3.26 1.41 7.51
C LEU A 21 1.84 1.95 7.38
N ASN A 22 1.10 1.98 8.48
CA ASN A 22 -0.25 2.56 8.50
C ASN A 22 -0.17 4.08 8.65
N VAL A 23 -0.65 4.79 7.63
CA VAL A 23 -0.65 6.26 7.59
C VAL A 23 -2.07 6.76 7.68
N SER A 24 -2.34 7.57 8.70
CA SER A 24 -3.59 8.31 8.77
C SER A 24 -3.53 9.52 7.84
N ILE A 25 -4.53 9.66 6.98
CA ILE A 25 -4.75 10.84 6.14
C ILE A 25 -5.85 11.74 6.67
N ALA A 26 -6.38 11.47 7.87
CA ALA A 26 -7.48 12.24 8.44
C ALA A 26 -7.16 13.75 8.48
N PRO A 27 -8.14 14.62 8.15
CA PRO A 27 -9.55 14.32 7.87
C PRO A 27 -9.84 13.99 6.39
N MET A 28 -8.80 13.87 5.54
CA MET A 28 -8.98 13.59 4.12
C MET A 28 -9.53 12.19 3.88
N ARG A 29 -10.16 12.03 2.72
CA ARG A 29 -10.54 10.75 2.13
C ARG A 29 -9.76 10.54 0.84
N TYR A 30 -9.81 9.33 0.31
CA TYR A 30 -9.20 9.04 -0.99
C TYR A 30 -10.17 8.33 -1.94
N ARG A 31 -9.91 8.50 -3.23
CA ARG A 31 -10.49 7.72 -4.33
C ARG A 31 -9.38 7.04 -5.09
N VAL A 32 -9.56 5.74 -5.33
CA VAL A 32 -8.63 4.95 -6.14
C VAL A 32 -8.91 5.19 -7.63
N GLY A 33 -7.84 5.28 -8.40
CA GLY A 33 -7.84 5.36 -9.86
C GLY A 33 -7.17 4.13 -10.47
N GLU A 34 -6.29 4.34 -11.45
CA GLU A 34 -5.55 3.27 -12.12
C GLU A 34 -4.38 2.78 -11.27
N ALA A 35 -4.36 1.50 -10.90
CA ALA A 35 -3.24 0.94 -10.15
C ALA A 35 -2.05 0.64 -11.06
N ARG A 36 -0.82 0.78 -10.55
CA ARG A 36 0.38 0.38 -11.28
C ARG A 36 0.46 -1.14 -11.47
N HIS A 37 0.07 -1.89 -10.43
CA HIS A 37 -0.02 -3.35 -10.48
C HIS A 37 -1.33 -3.82 -9.85
N THR A 38 -1.98 -4.80 -10.49
CA THR A 38 -3.20 -5.43 -9.97
C THR A 38 -3.12 -6.95 -10.06
N PRO A 39 -2.33 -7.63 -9.21
CA PRO A 39 -2.36 -9.08 -9.17
C PRO A 39 -3.74 -9.55 -8.69
N ARG A 40 -4.42 -10.30 -9.55
CA ARG A 40 -5.75 -10.84 -9.31
C ARG A 40 -5.73 -12.31 -8.91
N GLU A 41 -6.80 -12.73 -8.25
CA GLU A 41 -7.06 -14.10 -7.83
C GLU A 41 -5.85 -14.72 -7.12
N VAL A 42 -5.26 -13.97 -6.19
CA VAL A 42 -4.07 -14.40 -5.46
C VAL A 42 -4.51 -15.27 -4.28
N LYS A 43 -4.36 -16.59 -4.44
CA LYS A 43 -4.62 -17.58 -3.38
C LYS A 43 -3.39 -17.72 -2.47
N TRP A 44 -3.20 -16.78 -1.55
CA TRP A 44 -2.00 -16.69 -0.71
C TRP A 44 -2.12 -17.38 0.66
N HIS A 45 -3.35 -17.70 1.09
CA HIS A 45 -3.64 -18.41 2.33
C HIS A 45 -4.40 -19.71 2.02
N PRO A 46 -4.13 -20.84 2.72
CA PRO A 46 -4.80 -22.10 2.45
C PRO A 46 -6.33 -22.01 2.58
N THR A 47 -6.82 -21.25 3.56
CA THR A 47 -8.27 -21.19 3.88
C THR A 47 -8.97 -19.93 3.40
N GLU A 48 -8.30 -18.79 3.26
CA GLU A 48 -8.97 -17.55 2.82
C GLU A 48 -9.29 -17.62 1.34
N PRO A 49 -10.37 -16.96 0.86
CA PRO A 49 -10.63 -16.84 -0.57
C PRO A 49 -9.42 -16.23 -1.30
N ALA A 50 -9.38 -16.42 -2.62
CA ALA A 50 -8.43 -15.69 -3.44
C ALA A 50 -8.79 -14.19 -3.41
N GLU A 51 -7.76 -13.34 -3.38
CA GLU A 51 -7.92 -11.90 -3.22
C GLU A 51 -7.29 -11.15 -4.38
N ASP A 52 -7.84 -9.96 -4.65
CA ASP A 52 -7.26 -8.99 -5.57
C ASP A 52 -6.52 -7.91 -4.78
N PHE A 53 -5.37 -7.49 -5.29
CA PHE A 53 -4.58 -6.42 -4.70
C PHE A 53 -4.32 -5.34 -5.73
N SER A 54 -4.19 -4.11 -5.27
CA SER A 54 -3.71 -2.99 -6.07
C SER A 54 -2.54 -2.31 -5.40
N PHE A 55 -1.56 -1.93 -6.21
CA PHE A 55 -0.38 -1.21 -5.78
C PHE A 55 -0.34 0.11 -6.54
N PHE A 56 -0.32 1.21 -5.80
CA PHE A 56 -0.23 2.56 -6.35
C PHE A 56 1.12 3.16 -5.96
N ASP A 57 1.78 3.83 -6.89
CA ASP A 57 3.04 4.51 -6.64
C ASP A 57 2.88 5.58 -5.55
N VAL A 58 3.83 5.62 -4.63
CA VAL A 58 3.93 6.72 -3.67
C VAL A 58 5.38 7.13 -3.48
N VAL A 59 5.60 8.43 -3.34
CA VAL A 59 6.85 8.99 -2.83
C VAL A 59 6.58 9.60 -1.46
N VAL A 60 7.33 9.14 -0.45
CA VAL A 60 7.26 9.62 0.92
C VAL A 60 8.37 10.64 1.17
N HIS A 61 7.99 11.81 1.65
CA HIS A 61 8.87 12.91 1.99
C HIS A 61 8.98 13.07 3.51
N ARG A 62 10.20 13.17 4.02
CA ARG A 62 10.52 13.42 5.44
C ARG A 62 11.42 14.65 5.53
N GLU A 63 11.27 15.42 6.60
CA GLU A 63 12.06 16.64 6.80
C GLU A 63 13.55 16.32 6.88
N GLY A 64 14.36 16.97 6.02
CA GLY A 64 15.82 16.81 6.00
C GLY A 64 16.34 15.51 5.39
N GLU A 65 15.45 14.62 4.90
CA GLU A 65 15.79 13.29 4.40
C GLU A 65 15.49 13.16 2.90
N ALA A 66 16.16 12.21 2.24
CA ALA A 66 15.87 11.90 0.84
C ALA A 66 14.46 11.28 0.69
N PRO A 67 13.73 11.60 -0.40
CA PRO A 67 12.44 10.98 -0.69
C PRO A 67 12.57 9.47 -0.87
N VAL A 68 11.59 8.71 -0.39
CA VAL A 68 11.56 7.25 -0.50
C VAL A 68 10.38 6.82 -1.36
N ALA A 69 10.67 6.10 -2.43
CA ALA A 69 9.64 5.51 -3.28
C ALA A 69 9.12 4.20 -2.67
N GLY A 70 7.84 3.94 -2.87
CA GLY A 70 7.21 2.66 -2.55
C GLY A 70 5.81 2.55 -3.11
N PHE A 71 4.97 1.77 -2.42
CA PHE A 71 3.59 1.54 -2.85
C PHE A 71 2.58 1.82 -1.74
N VAL A 72 1.44 2.40 -2.10
CA VAL A 72 0.20 2.17 -1.36
C VAL A 72 -0.25 0.75 -1.67
N TYR A 73 -0.30 -0.09 -0.64
CA TYR A 73 -0.78 -1.46 -0.71
C TYR A 73 -2.28 -1.50 -0.41
N PHE A 74 -3.07 -1.96 -1.36
CA PHE A 74 -4.53 -1.94 -1.28
C PHE A 74 -5.11 -3.33 -1.55
N PRO A 75 -5.43 -4.12 -0.51
CA PRO A 75 -6.24 -5.33 -0.67
C PRO A 75 -7.70 -4.96 -0.95
N HIS A 76 -8.31 -5.57 -1.98
CA HIS A 76 -9.66 -5.21 -2.40
C HIS A 76 -10.72 -5.68 -1.38
N PRO A 77 -11.52 -4.77 -0.78
CA PRO A 77 -12.47 -5.11 0.28
C PRO A 77 -13.57 -6.06 -0.20
N ASP A 78 -13.94 -6.00 -1.48
CA ASP A 78 -14.96 -6.88 -2.08
C ASP A 78 -14.59 -8.36 -2.03
N THR A 79 -13.28 -8.65 -1.93
CA THR A 79 -12.75 -10.01 -1.76
C THR A 79 -12.52 -10.39 -0.29
N LYS A 80 -12.83 -9.47 0.65
CA LYS A 80 -12.66 -9.61 2.11
C LYS A 80 -13.91 -9.21 2.90
N PRO A 81 -14.92 -10.09 3.01
CA PRO A 81 -16.17 -9.77 3.71
C PRO A 81 -16.02 -9.48 5.21
N THR A 82 -14.85 -9.75 5.82
CA THR A 82 -14.61 -9.65 7.27
C THR A 82 -13.63 -8.54 7.68
N HIS A 83 -12.99 -7.84 6.74
CA HIS A 83 -11.96 -6.83 7.04
C HIS A 83 -12.30 -5.47 6.44
N PHE A 84 -12.77 -4.56 7.28
CA PHE A 84 -12.98 -3.16 6.91
C PHE A 84 -11.76 -2.32 7.30
N GLN A 85 -10.99 -1.86 6.31
CA GLN A 85 -10.04 -0.77 6.53
C GLN A 85 -10.82 0.53 6.78
N LYS A 86 -10.31 1.38 7.68
CA LYS A 86 -10.87 2.71 7.86
C LYS A 86 -10.56 3.55 6.61
N ALA A 87 -11.53 4.32 6.15
CA ALA A 87 -11.41 5.13 4.93
C ALA A 87 -10.34 6.23 4.99
N ASP A 88 -9.79 6.49 6.18
CA ASP A 88 -8.77 7.50 6.47
C ASP A 88 -7.39 6.91 6.76
N VAL A 89 -7.18 5.60 6.53
CA VAL A 89 -5.89 4.94 6.71
C VAL A 89 -5.43 4.32 5.39
N LEU A 90 -4.19 4.62 5.01
CA LEU A 90 -3.47 3.96 3.92
C LEU A 90 -2.39 3.04 4.48
N GLU A 91 -2.20 1.89 3.85
CA GLU A 91 -1.09 0.98 4.14
C GLU A 91 0.03 1.21 3.12
N LEU A 92 1.22 1.62 3.58
CA LEU A 92 2.38 1.83 2.70
C LEU A 92 3.36 0.68 2.81
N LEU A 93 3.78 0.15 1.66
CA LEU A 93 4.96 -0.70 1.54
C LEU A 93 6.15 0.17 1.15
N LEU A 94 7.19 0.16 1.98
CA LEU A 94 8.43 0.89 1.76
C LEU A 94 9.62 -0.06 1.99
N PRO A 95 10.80 0.22 1.40
CA PRO A 95 12.06 -0.29 1.93
C PRO A 95 12.21 0.05 3.41
N TRP A 96 13.11 -0.65 4.12
CA TRP A 96 13.43 -0.25 5.49
C TRP A 96 13.84 1.23 5.52
N THR A 97 13.16 1.99 6.37
CA THR A 97 13.27 3.45 6.39
C THR A 97 13.36 3.89 7.85
N GLU A 98 14.52 4.39 8.24
CA GLU A 98 14.75 4.90 9.59
C GLU A 98 13.94 6.17 9.86
N GLY A 99 13.60 6.39 11.13
CA GLY A 99 12.87 7.59 11.57
C GLY A 99 11.36 7.57 11.28
N LEU A 100 10.81 6.50 10.68
CA LEU A 100 9.37 6.29 10.58
C LEU A 100 8.86 5.56 11.82
N GLY A 101 8.03 6.26 12.61
CA GLY A 101 7.40 5.73 13.81
C GLY A 101 6.04 6.38 14.05
N TYR A 102 5.40 6.01 15.16
CA TYR A 102 4.10 6.57 15.53
C TYR A 102 4.19 8.08 15.77
N GLY A 103 3.28 8.83 15.15
CA GLY A 103 3.20 10.29 15.28
C GLY A 103 4.14 11.06 14.34
N THR A 104 5.00 10.38 13.57
CA THR A 104 5.83 11.03 12.55
C THR A 104 4.93 11.63 11.47
N ARG A 105 5.12 12.92 11.16
CA ARG A 105 4.48 13.57 10.03
C ARG A 105 5.32 13.35 8.78
N ILE A 106 4.65 12.99 7.69
CA ILE A 106 5.27 12.76 6.39
C ILE A 106 4.49 13.52 5.32
N GLY A 107 5.19 13.92 4.26
CA GLY A 107 4.56 14.29 3.00
C GLY A 107 4.41 13.06 2.12
N MET A 108 3.36 13.02 1.30
CA MET A 108 3.13 11.96 0.32
C MET A 108 2.80 12.56 -1.03
N GLU A 109 3.38 11.99 -2.07
CA GLU A 109 3.02 12.26 -3.46
C GLU A 109 2.57 10.96 -4.11
N VAL A 110 1.38 10.98 -4.69
CA VAL A 110 0.81 9.87 -5.45
C VAL A 110 0.37 10.44 -6.80
N PRO A 111 0.61 9.77 -7.93
CA PRO A 111 0.14 10.27 -9.21
C PRO A 111 -1.38 10.43 -9.23
N GLU A 112 -1.88 11.55 -9.73
CA GLU A 112 -3.32 11.90 -9.67
C GLU A 112 -4.22 10.87 -10.39
N GLY A 113 -3.71 10.23 -11.44
CA GLY A 113 -4.41 9.15 -12.14
C GLY A 113 -4.56 7.88 -11.31
N GLN A 114 -3.72 7.70 -10.29
CA GLN A 114 -3.68 6.51 -9.44
C GLN A 114 -4.48 6.68 -8.14
N MET A 115 -4.40 7.86 -7.51
CA MET A 115 -5.17 8.17 -6.31
C MET A 115 -5.42 9.67 -6.19
N ARG A 116 -6.62 10.03 -5.72
CA ARG A 116 -7.00 11.42 -5.42
C ARG A 116 -7.40 11.55 -3.97
N PHE A 117 -6.98 12.63 -3.32
CA PHE A 117 -7.31 12.95 -1.94
C PHE A 117 -8.31 14.11 -1.89
N GLU A 118 -9.35 13.99 -1.05
CA GLU A 118 -10.47 14.95 -0.92
C GLU A 118 -10.78 15.30 0.54
#